data_AF-A0A1A5D4J7-F1
#
_entry.id   AF-A0A1A5D4J7-F1
#
_cell.length_a   1.000
_cell.length_b   1.000
_cell.length_c   1.000
_cell.angle_alpha   90.00
_cell.angle_beta   90.00
_cell.angle_gamma   90.00
#
_symmetry.space_group_name_H-M   'P 1'
#
loop_
_entity.id
_entity.type
_entity.pdbx_description
1 polymer ?
#
loop_
_entity_poly.entity_id
_entity_poly.type
_entity_poly.pdbx_seq_one_letter_code
_entity_poly.pdbx_strand_id
1 'polypeptide(L)' 'MTVQKMIAALLATGLSQKALAELAGTTQPTIHRAAKGAGVRYETGKEIERIYHERSSLQRSEDQAPKAQAMEGSQ' A
#
# COMPACT_ATOMS: atom_id res chain seq x y z
N MET A 1 -10.94 -5.81 -2.44
CA MET A 1 -10.90 -4.37 -2.07
C MET A 1 -11.10 -3.54 -3.33
N THR A 2 -11.63 -2.30 -3.29
CA THR A 2 -11.74 -1.45 -4.50
C THR A 2 -10.44 -0.68 -4.74
N VAL A 3 -10.18 -0.27 -6.00
CA VAL A 3 -9.01 0.56 -6.36
C VAL A 3 -8.96 1.84 -5.53
N GLN A 4 -10.11 2.50 -5.32
CA GLN A 4 -10.21 3.68 -4.46
C GLN A 4 -9.69 3.43 -3.04
N LYS A 5 -10.12 2.32 -2.41
CA LYS A 5 -9.70 1.95 -1.05
C LYS A 5 -8.22 1.59 -1.00
N MET A 6 -7.68 0.92 -2.03
CA MET A 6 -6.26 0.62 -2.15
C MET A 6 -5.42 1.90 -2.26
N ILE A 7 -5.84 2.85 -3.09
CA ILE A 7 -5.19 4.16 -3.18
C ILE A 7 -5.21 4.86 -1.82
N ALA A 8 -6.37 4.94 -1.16
CA ALA A 8 -6.49 5.59 0.15
C ALA A 8 -5.54 4.96 1.19
N ALA A 9 -5.48 3.62 1.24
CA ALA A 9 -4.58 2.91 2.14
C ALA A 9 -3.10 3.19 1.83
N LEU A 10 -2.71 3.20 0.54
CA LEU A 10 -1.35 3.53 0.11
C LEU A 10 -0.96 4.97 0.47
N LEU A 11 -1.86 5.93 0.30
CA LEU A 11 -1.60 7.32 0.68
C LEU A 11 -1.47 7.47 2.21
N ALA A 12 -2.21 6.69 2.99
CA ALA A 12 -2.12 6.68 4.45
C ALA A 12 -0.75 6.17 4.96
N THR A 13 0.01 5.42 4.15
CA THR A 13 1.40 5.02 4.49
C THR A 13 2.43 6.13 4.20
N GLY A 14 1.99 7.34 3.84
CA GLY A 14 2.86 8.44 3.45
C GLY A 14 3.29 8.43 1.97
N LEU A 15 2.78 7.51 1.14
CA LEU A 15 3.04 7.54 -0.29
C LEU A 15 2.31 8.73 -0.93
N SER A 16 2.97 9.51 -1.78
CA SER A 16 2.30 10.61 -2.49
C SER A 16 1.53 10.11 -3.71
N GLN A 17 0.51 10.86 -4.16
CA GLN A 17 -0.21 10.53 -5.39
C GLN A 17 0.68 10.52 -6.62
N LYS A 18 1.70 11.39 -6.66
CA LYS A 18 2.69 11.43 -7.75
C LYS A 18 3.55 10.17 -7.75
N ALA A 19 4.10 9.78 -6.61
CA ALA A 19 4.90 8.56 -6.48
C ALA A 19 4.08 7.31 -6.83
N LEU A 20 2.82 7.24 -6.37
CA LEU A 20 1.93 6.15 -6.75
C LEU A 20 1.66 6.11 -8.26
N ALA A 21 1.51 7.27 -8.91
CA ALA A 21 1.31 7.32 -10.35
C ALA A 21 2.53 6.80 -11.12
N GLU A 22 3.74 7.19 -10.71
CA GLU A 22 5.00 6.71 -11.28
C GLU A 22 5.14 5.19 -11.12
N LEU A 23 4.89 4.67 -9.91
CA LEU A 23 4.90 3.23 -9.65
C LEU A 23 3.85 2.47 -10.46
N ALA A 24 2.67 3.05 -10.62
CA ALA A 24 1.56 2.42 -11.34
C ALA A 24 1.59 2.62 -12.87
N GLY A 25 2.66 3.23 -13.41
CA GLY A 25 2.79 3.51 -14.85
C GLY A 25 1.69 4.42 -15.40
N THR A 26 1.22 5.38 -14.59
CA THR A 26 0.13 6.30 -14.94
C THR A 26 0.46 7.74 -14.53
N THR A 27 -0.53 8.63 -14.56
CA THR A 27 -0.37 10.04 -14.22
C THR A 27 -1.05 10.40 -12.90
N GLN A 28 -0.52 11.39 -12.20
CA GLN A 28 -1.11 11.89 -10.95
C GLN A 28 -2.58 12.29 -11.11
N PRO A 29 -3.04 12.96 -12.19
CA PRO A 29 -4.47 13.23 -12.40
C PRO A 29 -5.32 11.95 -12.48
N THR A 30 -4.81 10.86 -13.05
CA THR A 30 -5.51 9.57 -13.08
C THR A 30 -5.67 9.00 -11.67
N ILE A 31 -4.61 9.03 -10.86
CA ILE A 31 -4.67 8.63 -9.44
C ILE A 31 -5.63 9.51 -8.65
N HIS A 32 -5.60 10.83 -8.87
CA HIS A 32 -6.49 11.78 -8.19
C HIS A 32 -7.97 11.48 -8.46
N ARG A 33 -8.34 11.22 -9.72
CA ARG A 33 -9.72 10.86 -10.08
C ARG A 33 -10.10 9.49 -9.50
N ALA A 34 -9.20 8.51 -9.55
CA ALA A 34 -9.43 7.17 -9.02
C ALA A 34 -9.60 7.16 -7.49
N ALA A 35 -8.86 8.01 -6.77
CA ALA A 35 -9.03 8.23 -5.33
C ALA A 35 -10.42 8.81 -4.98
N LYS A 36 -11.05 9.52 -5.93
CA LYS A 36 -12.43 10.02 -5.83
C LYS A 36 -13.49 9.01 -6.31
N GLY A 37 -13.09 7.78 -6.65
CA GLY A 37 -13.99 6.71 -7.07
C GLY A 37 -14.21 6.59 -8.58
N ALA A 38 -13.49 7.38 -9.40
CA ALA A 38 -13.53 7.18 -10.84
C ALA A 38 -12.90 5.84 -11.23
N GLY A 39 -13.45 5.20 -12.27
CA GLY A 39 -12.84 4.01 -12.86
C GLY A 39 -11.45 4.31 -13.44
N VAL A 40 -10.62 3.27 -13.48
CA VAL A 40 -9.33 3.27 -14.18
C VAL A 40 -9.32 2.14 -15.20
N ARG A 41 -8.35 2.18 -16.11
CA ARG A 41 -8.08 1.03 -16.98
C ARG A 41 -7.70 -0.18 -16.14
N TYR A 42 -8.01 -1.36 -16.64
CA TYR A 42 -7.78 -2.62 -15.94
C TYR A 42 -6.31 -2.78 -15.53
N GLU A 43 -5.39 -2.47 -16.43
CA GLU A 43 -3.95 -2.57 -16.21
C GLU A 43 -3.49 -1.67 -15.06
N THR A 44 -3.96 -0.42 -15.03
CA THR A 44 -3.70 0.51 -13.93
C THR A 44 -4.28 0.00 -12.61
N GLY A 45 -5.50 -0.56 -12.64
CA GLY A 45 -6.13 -1.16 -11.46
C GLY A 45 -5.34 -2.33 -10.89
N LYS A 46 -4.86 -3.23 -11.76
CA LYS A 46 -4.02 -4.39 -11.40
C LYS A 46 -2.68 -3.96 -10.83
N GLU A 47 -2.09 -2.90 -11.37
CA GLU A 47 -0.81 -2.41 -10.88
C GLU A 47 -0.95 -1.77 -9.49
N ILE A 48 -2.03 -1.00 -9.25
CA ILE A 48 -2.35 -0.47 -7.92
C ILE A 48 -2.58 -1.61 -6.91
N GLU A 49 -3.27 -2.67 -7.32
CA GLU A 49 -3.48 -3.86 -6.49
C GLU A 49 -2.16 -4.54 -6.12
N ARG A 50 -1.25 -4.71 -7.09
CA ARG A 50 0.10 -5.25 -6.86
C ARG A 50 0.87 -4.43 -5.83
N ILE A 51 0.93 -3.10 -6.01
CA ILE A 51 1.63 -2.17 -5.11
C ILE A 51 1.05 -2.23 -3.70
N TYR A 52 -0.29 -2.29 -3.58
CA TYR A 52 -0.97 -2.43 -2.29
C TYR A 52 -0.56 -3.72 -1.58
N HIS A 53 -0.56 -4.86 -2.28
CA HIS A 53 -0.18 -6.13 -1.68
C HIS A 53 1.27 -6.16 -1.23
N GLU A 54 2.20 -5.68 -2.04
CA GLU A 54 3.63 -5.62 -1.71
C GLU A 54 3.91 -4.78 -0.46
N ARG A 55 3.29 -3.60 -0.37
CA ARG A 55 3.45 -2.74 0.81
C ARG A 55 2.75 -3.30 2.05
N SER A 56 1.60 -3.97 1.87
CA SER A 56 0.92 -4.64 2.97
C SER A 56 1.68 -5.86 3.52
N SER A 57 2.43 -6.57 2.67
CA SER A 57 3.28 -7.67 3.11
C SER A 57 4.53 -7.17 3.82
N LEU A 58 5.11 -6.05 3.37
CA LEU A 58 6.26 -5.41 4.02
C LEU A 58 5.92 -4.89 5.43
N GLN A 59 4.72 -4.32 5.62
CA GLN A 59 4.26 -3.90 6.95
C GLN A 59 4.08 -5.08 7.93
N ARG A 60 3.73 -6.28 7.43
CA ARG A 60 3.63 -7.47 8.28
C ARG A 60 4.98 -8.00 8.76
N SER A 61 6.08 -7.73 8.06
CA SER A 61 7.42 -8.22 8.43
C SER A 61 8.12 -7.38 9.51
N GLU A 62 7.75 -6.11 9.70
CA GLU A 62 8.34 -5.26 10.74
C GLU A 62 7.60 -5.36 12.08
N ASP A 63 6.28 -5.55 12.07
CA ASP A 63 5.46 -5.69 13.29
C ASP A 63 5.56 -7.08 13.97
N GLN A 64 6.18 -8.06 13.31
CA GLN A 64 6.30 -9.45 13.81
C GLN A 64 7.74 -9.88 14.14
N ALA A 65 8.64 -8.94 14.47
CA ALA A 65 9.85 -9.33 15.16
C ALA A 65 9.46 -9.96 16.53
N PRO A 66 9.76 -11.25 16.79
CA PRO A 66 9.45 -11.84 18.08
C PRO A 66 10.20 -11.04 19.15
N LYS A 67 9.47 -10.48 20.12
CA LYS A 67 10.07 -10.02 21.38
C LYS A 67 10.86 -11.21 21.91
N ALA A 68 12.18 -11.12 21.85
CA ALA A 68 13.07 -12.05 22.52
C ALA A 68 12.52 -12.26 23.93
N GLN A 69 12.14 -13.49 24.25
CA GLN A 69 11.71 -13.88 25.58
C GLN A 69 12.91 -13.71 26.51
N ALA A 70 13.10 -12.49 27.02
CA ALA A 70 13.80 -12.23 28.25
C ALA A 70 12.86 -12.61 29.39
N MET A 71 12.89 -13.88 29.75
CA MET A 71 12.46 -14.42 31.04
C MET A 71 13.64 -15.30 31.44
N GLU A 72 14.65 -14.81 32.15
CA GLU A 72 14.61 -14.66 33.61
C GLU A 72 13.78 -15.77 34.30
N GLY A 73 14.40 -16.92 34.45
CA GLY A 73 14.39 -17.71 35.68
C GLY A 73 15.85 -18.14 35.88
N SER A 74 16.67 -17.41 36.63
CA SER A 74 16.71 -17.35 38.10
C SER A 74 16.63 -18.72 38.76
N GLN A 75 17.78 -19.08 39.34
CA GLN A 75 18.08 -20.08 40.37
C GLN A 75 18.39 -21.51 39.93
#